data_AF-A0A927NN85-F1
#
_entry.id   AF-A0A927NN85-F1
#
_cell.length_a   1.000
_cell.length_b   1.000
_cell.length_c   1.000
_cell.angle_alpha   90.00
_cell.angle_beta   90.00
_cell.angle_gamma   90.00
#
_symmetry.space_group_name_H-M   'P 1'
#
loop_
_entity.id
_entity.type
_entity.pdbx_description
1 polymer ?
#
loop_
_entity_poly.entity_id
_entity_poly.type
_entity_poly.pdbx_seq_one_letter_code
_entity_poly.pdbx_strand_id
1 'polypeptide(L)' 'MEKGVMKDKIEEVKCLLGGFNCGACGYDNCKELAIAIVNKKASPEECLPIDEENIDTIKNLLK' A
#
# COMPACT_ATOMS: atom_id res chain seq x y z
N MET A 1 -14.19 -8.60 -18.44
CA MET A 1 -14.33 -8.91 -17.01
C MET A 1 -13.00 -8.57 -16.35
N GLU A 2 -12.79 -7.36 -15.84
CA GLU A 2 -11.45 -6.89 -15.42
C GLU A 2 -11.41 -6.27 -14.00
N LYS A 3 -12.53 -6.27 -13.27
CA LYS A 3 -12.63 -5.60 -11.95
C LYS A 3 -12.08 -6.40 -10.76
N GLY A 4 -11.57 -7.63 -10.97
CA GLY A 4 -11.06 -8.50 -9.91
C GLY A 4 -9.63 -8.15 -9.49
N VAL A 5 -8.69 -8.26 -10.44
CA VAL A 5 -7.24 -8.27 -10.19
C VAL A 5 -6.71 -7.04 -9.44
N MET A 6 -7.29 -5.86 -9.66
CA MET A 6 -6.82 -4.63 -9.00
C MET A 6 -7.19 -4.59 -7.52
N LYS A 7 -8.29 -5.23 -7.12
CA LYS A 7 -8.77 -5.18 -5.73
C LYS A 7 -7.90 -6.05 -4.81
N ASP A 8 -7.45 -7.20 -5.32
CA ASP A 8 -6.58 -8.12 -4.59
C ASP A 8 -5.24 -7.47 -4.23
N LYS A 9 -4.59 -6.80 -5.20
CA LYS A 9 -3.33 -6.07 -4.94
C LYS A 9 -3.47 -4.97 -3.89
N ILE A 10 -4.60 -4.25 -3.89
CA ILE A 10 -4.84 -3.18 -2.90
C ILE A 10 -4.93 -3.77 -1.49
N GLU A 11 -5.65 -4.89 -1.32
CA GLU A 11 -5.77 -5.51 0.00
C GLU A 11 -4.45 -6.16 0.44
N GLU A 12 -3.68 -6.78 -0.47
CA GLU A 12 -2.33 -7.29 -0.16
C GLU A 12 -1.40 -6.17 0.29
N VAL A 13 -1.29 -5.08 -0.48
CA VAL A 13 -0.46 -3.92 -0.11
C VAL A 13 -0.93 -3.35 1.23
N LYS A 14 -2.24 -3.18 1.43
CA LYS A 14 -2.80 -2.67 2.69
C LYS A 14 -2.47 -3.55 3.89
N CYS A 15 -2.44 -4.87 3.74
CA CYS A 15 -2.06 -5.81 4.79
C CYS A 15 -0.56 -5.73 5.14
N LEU A 16 0.28 -5.32 4.19
CA LEU A 16 1.72 -5.11 4.39
C LEU A 16 2.04 -3.72 4.98
N LEU A 17 1.11 -2.76 4.89
CA LEU A 17 1.22 -1.47 5.58
C LEU A 17 1.03 -1.63 7.09
N GLY A 18 1.42 -0.61 7.87
CA GLY A 18 1.31 -0.65 9.33
C GLY A 18 -0.13 -0.72 9.90
N GLY A 19 -1.18 -0.55 9.08
CA GLY A 19 -2.58 -0.76 9.51
C GLY A 19 -3.16 0.24 10.53
N PHE A 20 -2.37 1.20 11.02
CA PHE A 20 -2.79 2.15 12.07
C PHE A 20 -3.76 3.24 11.60
N ASN A 21 -3.94 3.42 10.29
CA ASN A 21 -4.71 4.54 9.71
C ASN A 21 -4.32 5.92 10.32
N CYS A 22 -3.03 6.13 10.56
CA CYS A 22 -2.52 7.29 11.29
C CYS A 22 -2.47 8.59 10.47
N GLY A 23 -2.61 8.51 9.14
CA GLY A 23 -2.57 9.68 8.24
C GLY A 23 -1.21 10.36 8.08
N ALA A 24 -0.14 9.84 8.68
CA ALA A 24 1.19 10.45 8.62
C ALA A 24 1.80 10.52 7.20
N CYS A 25 1.34 9.65 6.30
CA CYS A 25 1.71 9.63 4.88
C CYS A 25 0.90 10.62 4.01
N GLY A 26 -0.01 11.40 4.59
CA GLY A 26 -0.87 12.35 3.86
C GLY A 26 -2.14 11.75 3.22
N TYR A 27 -2.46 10.48 3.51
CA TYR A 27 -3.70 9.82 3.08
C TYR A 27 -4.63 9.56 4.27
N ASP A 28 -5.95 9.63 4.07
CA ASP A 28 -6.94 9.51 5.15
C ASP A 28 -6.89 8.17 5.89
N ASN A 29 -6.48 7.10 5.21
CA ASN A 29 -6.39 5.77 5.78
C ASN A 29 -5.41 4.88 4.99
N CYS A 30 -5.02 3.74 5.57
CA CYS A 30 -4.09 2.80 4.95
C CYS A 30 -4.60 2.25 3.61
N LYS A 31 -5.92 2.16 3.42
CA LYS A 31 -6.50 1.70 2.15
C LYS A 31 -6.26 2.72 1.04
N GLU A 32 -6.42 4.01 1.32
CA GLU A 32 -6.12 5.07 0.35
C GLU A 32 -4.63 5.10 -0.02
N LEU A 33 -3.74 4.96 0.97
CA LEU A 33 -2.31 4.83 0.70
C LEU A 33 -2.04 3.60 -0.18
N ALA A 34 -2.63 2.45 0.12
CA ALA A 34 -2.45 1.23 -0.69
C ALA A 34 -2.95 1.42 -2.13
N ILE A 35 -4.10 2.09 -2.33
CA ILE A 35 -4.59 2.47 -3.66
C ILE A 35 -3.58 3.36 -4.38
N ALA A 36 -3.04 4.38 -3.70
CA ALA A 36 -2.06 5.28 -4.28
C ALA A 36 -0.76 4.55 -4.67
N ILE A 37 -0.28 3.64 -3.83
CA ILE A 37 0.90 2.80 -4.10
C ILE A 37 0.67 1.91 -5.33
N VAL A 38 -0.47 1.20 -5.40
CA VAL A 38 -0.81 0.36 -6.55
C VAL A 38 -0.92 1.19 -7.84
N ASN A 39 -1.41 2.43 -7.75
CA ASN A 39 -1.48 3.37 -8.87
C ASN A 39 -0.15 4.13 -9.15
N LYS A 40 0.94 3.78 -8.47
CA LYS A 40 2.26 4.44 -8.59
C LYS A 40 2.23 5.95 -8.30
N LYS A 41 1.28 6.40 -7.46
CA LYS A 41 1.14 7.78 -6.97
C LYS A 41 1.80 7.99 -5.60
N ALA A 42 2.11 6.92 -4.89
CA ALA A 42 2.79 6.94 -3.60
C ALA A 42 3.81 5.79 -3.50
N SER A 43 4.75 5.92 -2.58
CA SER A 43 5.73 4.88 -2.26
C SER A 43 5.36 4.20 -0.92
N PRO A 44 5.60 2.89 -0.77
CA PRO A 44 5.39 2.19 0.51
C PRO A 44 6.24 2.78 1.66
N GLU A 45 7.38 3.39 1.32
CA GLU A 45 8.29 4.08 2.25
C GLU A 45 7.66 5.30 2.94
N GLU A 46 6.57 5.85 2.40
CA GLU A 46 5.82 6.96 3.02
C GLU A 46 5.07 6.50 4.29
N CYS A 47 4.83 5.19 4.43
CA CYS A 47 4.21 4.63 5.62
C CYS A 47 5.25 4.52 6.73
N LEU A 48 5.39 5.54 7.57
CA LEU A 48 6.34 5.55 8.70
C LEU A 48 6.37 4.26 9.57
N PRO A 49 5.23 3.61 9.92
CA PRO A 49 5.24 2.39 10.73
C PRO A 49 5.43 1.10 9.92
N ILE A 50 5.85 1.17 8.65
CA ILE A 50 6.08 -0.02 7.82
C ILE A 50 7.46 -0.61 8.08
N ASP A 51 7.56 -1.94 8.05
CA ASP A 51 8.84 -2.64 8.08
C ASP A 51 9.54 -2.61 6.71
N GLU A 52 10.87 -2.59 6.70
CA GLU A 52 11.68 -2.62 5.48
C GLU A 52 11.42 -3.89 4.63
N GLU A 53 11.15 -5.03 5.27
CA GLU A 53 10.77 -6.29 4.60
C GLU A 53 9.45 -6.14 3.83
N ASN A 54 8.47 -5.44 4.42
CA ASN A 54 7.19 -5.19 3.78
C ASN A 54 7.33 -4.22 2.61
N ILE A 55 8.23 -3.24 2.69
CA ILE A 55 8.56 -2.35 1.57
C ILE A 55 9.08 -3.15 0.38
N ASP A 56 10.05 -4.04 0.58
CA ASP A 56 10.60 -4.86 -0.50
C ASP A 56 9.53 -5.80 -1.09
N THR A 57 8.73 -6.42 -0.23
CA THR A 57 7.60 -7.27 -0.63
C THR A 57 6.64 -6.50 -1.54
N ILE A 58 6.20 -5.30 -1.15
CA ILE A 58 5.31 -4.44 -1.95
C ILE A 58 5.98 -4.07 -3.28
N LYS A 59 7.27 -3.70 -3.27
CA LYS A 59 8.02 -3.37 -4.49
C LYS A 59 8.09 -4.54 -5.46
N ASN A 60 8.27 -5.77 -4.96
CA ASN A 60 8.26 -6.98 -5.79
C ASN A 60 6.86 -7.36 -6.30
N LEU A 61 5.81 -7.07 -5.53
CA LEU A 61 4.41 -7.31 -5.90
C LEU A 61 3.91 -6.38 -7.03
N LEU A 62 4.53 -5.20 -7.14
CA LEU A 62 4.21 -4.15 -8.08
C LEU A 62 5.22 -3.96 -9.22
N LYS A 63 6.28 -4.78 -9.24
CA LYS A 63 7.15 -4.94 -10.42
C LYS A 63 6.32 -5.37 -11.63
#